data_AF-A0A8H7LJ28-F1
#
_entry.id   AF-A0A8H7LJ28-F1
#
_cell.length_a   1.000
_cell.length_b   1.000
_cell.length_c   1.000
_cell.angle_alpha   90.00
_cell.angle_beta   90.00
_cell.angle_gamma   90.00
#
_symmetry.space_group_name_H-M   'P 1'
#
loop_
_entity.id
_entity.type
_entity.pdbx_description
1 polymer ?
#
loop_
_entity_poly.entity_id
_entity_poly.type
_entity_poly.pdbx_seq_one_letter_code
_entity_poly.pdbx_strand_id
1 'polypeptide(L)' 'MQYHKFAKVFGEEEFKVLPPQWEYNIAINLVPDAKLSPGPIYGTTDAESKALKQHIDKELATGKICPSTSSAGALVIIY' A
#
# COMPACT_ATOMS: atom_id res chain seq x y z
N MET A 1 14.04 -29.73 -10.88
CA MET A 1 14.66 -28.38 -10.94
C MET A 1 13.99 -27.45 -11.98
N GLN A 2 12.66 -27.50 -12.17
CA GLN A 2 12.00 -26.75 -13.27
C GLN A 2 11.85 -25.24 -13.01
N TYR A 3 11.90 -24.81 -11.75
CA TYR A 3 11.62 -23.42 -11.34
C TYR A 3 12.87 -22.61 -10.97
N HIS A 4 14.05 -23.22 -10.92
CA HIS A 4 15.30 -22.51 -10.59
C HIS A 4 15.66 -21.44 -11.64
N LYS A 5 15.18 -21.58 -12.88
CA LYS A 5 15.29 -20.55 -13.92
C LYS A 5 14.56 -19.24 -13.56
N PHE A 6 13.58 -19.29 -12.65
CA PHE A 6 12.83 -18.14 -12.16
C PHE A 6 13.31 -17.66 -10.79
N ALA A 7 14.43 -18.17 -10.28
CA ALA A 7 14.97 -17.74 -8.98
C ALA A 7 15.19 -16.22 -8.92
N LYS A 8 15.46 -15.59 -10.07
CA LYS A 8 15.55 -14.13 -10.21
C LYS A 8 14.22 -13.40 -9.98
N VAL A 9 13.10 -13.98 -10.47
CA VAL A 9 11.75 -13.39 -10.34
C VAL A 9 11.27 -13.41 -8.89
N PHE A 10 11.70 -14.40 -8.12
CA PHE A 10 11.41 -14.50 -6.68
C PHE A 10 12.49 -13.85 -5.81
N GLY A 11 13.47 -13.17 -6.42
CA GLY A 11 14.52 -12.46 -5.69
C GLY A 11 13.96 -11.19 -5.04
N GLU A 12 14.43 -10.86 -3.85
CA GLU A 12 14.03 -9.65 -3.12
C GLU A 12 14.21 -8.37 -3.95
N GLU A 13 15.18 -8.35 -4.86
CA GLU A 13 15.48 -7.22 -5.73
C GLU A 13 14.34 -6.90 -6.71
N GLU A 14 13.67 -7.90 -7.30
CA GLU A 14 12.52 -7.63 -8.18
C GLU A 14 11.27 -7.23 -7.37
N PHE A 15 11.15 -7.69 -6.12
CA PHE A 15 10.03 -7.32 -5.25
C PHE A 15 10.07 -5.85 -4.77
N LYS A 16 11.25 -5.22 -4.82
CA LYS A 16 11.44 -3.81 -4.50
C LYS A 16 10.92 -2.89 -5.61
N VAL A 17 10.73 -3.40 -6.82
CA VAL A 17 10.30 -2.61 -7.98
C VAL A 17 8.85 -2.91 -8.27
N LEU A 18 8.00 -1.89 -8.20
CA LEU A 18 6.62 -2.04 -8.68
C LEU A 18 6.63 -2.37 -10.17
N PRO A 19 5.82 -3.34 -10.61
CA PRO A 19 5.65 -3.59 -12.04
C PRO A 19 5.07 -2.32 -12.71
N PRO A 20 5.40 -2.08 -13.98
CA PRO A 20 4.86 -0.95 -14.73
C PRO A 20 3.33 -0.99 -14.77
N GLN A 21 2.72 0.19 -14.80
CA GLN A 21 1.26 0.33 -14.88
C GLN A 21 0.74 -0.36 -16.16
N TRP A 22 -0.08 -1.40 -15.98
CA TRP A 22 -0.58 -2.25 -17.07
C TRP A 22 -1.97 -1.78 -17.52
N GLU A 23 -2.32 -2.04 -18.78
CA GLU A 23 -3.64 -1.86 -19.38
C GLU A 23 -4.78 -2.57 -18.62
N TYR A 24 -4.47 -3.63 -17.85
CA TYR A 24 -5.44 -4.36 -17.02
C TYR A 24 -5.58 -3.81 -15.60
N ASN A 25 -5.16 -2.56 -15.34
CA ASN A 25 -5.36 -1.97 -14.03
C ASN A 25 -6.87 -1.91 -13.71
N ILE A 26 -7.28 -2.56 -12.63
CA ILE A 26 -8.70 -2.76 -12.31
C ILE A 26 -9.26 -1.47 -11.70
N ALA A 27 -10.17 -0.82 -12.43
CA ALA A 27 -10.94 0.29 -11.88
C ALA A 27 -11.95 -0.22 -10.85
N ILE A 28 -11.95 0.39 -9.66
CA ILE A 28 -12.98 0.17 -8.65
C ILE A 28 -14.12 1.14 -8.94
N ASN A 29 -15.20 0.65 -9.55
CA ASN A 29 -16.37 1.47 -9.84
C ASN A 29 -17.18 1.72 -8.55
N LEU A 30 -17.44 2.98 -8.25
CA LEU A 30 -18.31 3.37 -7.15
C LEU A 30 -19.78 3.24 -7.56
N VAL A 31 -20.63 2.88 -6.60
CA VAL A 31 -22.10 2.96 -6.77
C VAL A 31 -22.48 4.44 -6.94
N PRO A 32 -23.44 4.79 -7.80
CA PRO A 32 -23.94 6.17 -7.91
C PRO A 32 -24.36 6.69 -6.53
N ASP A 33 -23.97 7.93 -6.22
CA ASP A 33 -24.19 8.64 -4.94
C ASP A 33 -23.48 8.06 -3.70
N ALA A 34 -22.50 7.17 -3.88
CA ALA A 34 -21.67 6.68 -2.77
C ALA A 34 -20.88 7.83 -2.11
N LYS A 35 -21.28 8.22 -0.91
CA LYS A 35 -20.57 9.21 -0.10
C LYS A 35 -19.41 8.56 0.64
N LEU A 36 -18.18 8.85 0.21
CA LEU A 36 -16.97 8.44 0.91
C LEU A 36 -16.74 9.38 2.09
N SER A 37 -16.91 8.89 3.33
CA SER A 37 -16.59 9.64 4.54
C SER A 37 -15.13 9.43 4.93
N PRO A 38 -14.41 10.45 5.40
CA PRO A 38 -13.11 10.25 6.03
C PRO A 38 -13.31 9.42 7.30
N GLY A 39 -12.60 8.28 7.39
CA GLY A 39 -12.62 7.43 8.59
C GLY A 39 -12.04 8.15 9.82
N PRO A 40 -12.42 7.73 11.05
CA PRO A 40 -11.89 8.31 12.28
C PRO A 40 -10.38 8.10 12.39
N ILE A 41 -9.65 9.11 12.86
CA ILE A 41 -8.22 9.01 13.21
C ILE A 41 -8.16 8.73 14.71
N TYR A 42 -7.79 7.50 15.10
CA TYR A 42 -7.60 7.17 16.53
C TYR A 42 -6.16 7.45 16.97
N GLY A 43 -6.01 7.78 18.25
CA GLY A 43 -4.71 7.91 18.89
C GLY A 43 -4.10 6.53 19.12
N THR A 44 -2.98 6.27 18.46
CA THR A 44 -2.08 5.14 18.75
C THR A 44 -1.17 5.48 19.93
N THR A 45 -0.66 4.48 20.64
CA THR A 45 0.43 4.69 21.62
C THR A 45 1.71 5.18 20.91
N ASP A 46 2.63 5.82 21.64
CA ASP A 46 3.88 6.34 21.05
C ASP A 46 4.72 5.24 20.36
N ALA A 47 4.71 4.03 20.91
CA ALA A 47 5.42 2.89 20.35
C ALA A 47 4.81 2.44 19.00
N GLU A 48 3.49 2.33 18.94
CA GLU A 48 2.74 1.96 17.74
C GLU A 48 2.86 3.02 16.65
N SER A 49 2.77 4.31 17.02
CA SER A 49 2.94 5.43 16.09
C SER A 49 4.34 5.43 15.46
N LYS A 50 5.38 5.16 16.27
CA LYS A 50 6.75 5.06 15.78
C LYS A 50 6.94 3.88 14.82
N ALA A 51 6.40 2.70 15.16
CA ALA A 51 6.46 1.53 14.31
C ALA A 51 5.70 1.75 12.99
N LEU A 52 4.51 2.36 13.06
CA LEU A 52 3.70 2.71 11.89
C LEU A 52 4.44 3.67 10.97
N LYS A 53 5.04 4.72 11.54
CA LYS A 53 5.82 5.70 10.76
C LYS A 53 7.00 5.07 10.05
N GLN A 54 7.76 4.22 10.75
CA GLN A 54 8.88 3.49 10.14
C GLN A 54 8.43 2.58 8.99
N HIS A 55 7.26 1.93 9.12
CA HIS A 55 6.70 1.12 8.06
C HIS A 55 6.29 1.97 6.85
N ILE A 56 5.56 3.08 7.08
CA ILE A 56 5.14 4.01 6.02
C ILE A 56 6.37 4.55 5.26
N ASP A 57 7.41 5.00 5.97
CA ASP A 57 8.63 5.54 5.37
C ASP A 57 9.33 4.49 4.48
N LYS A 58 9.36 3.22 4.92
CA LYS A 58 9.92 2.11 4.14
C LYS A 58 9.11 1.81 2.87
N GLU A 59 7.79 1.75 2.98
CA GLU A 59 6.92 1.46 1.83
C GLU A 59 6.90 2.64 0.84
N LEU A 60 6.98 3.88 1.32
CA LEU A 60 7.19 5.09 0.50
C LEU A 60 8.53 5.04 -0.25
N ALA A 61 9.62 4.68 0.43
CA ALA A 61 10.94 4.55 -0.19
C ALA A 61 10.99 3.44 -1.26
N THR A 62 10.18 2.38 -1.08
CA THR A 62 10.02 1.30 -2.07
C THR A 62 9.09 1.71 -3.22
N GLY A 63 8.42 2.87 -3.12
CA GLY A 63 7.48 3.37 -4.13
C GLY A 63 6.14 2.63 -4.16
N LYS A 64 5.87 1.74 -3.19
CA LYS A 64 4.64 0.94 -3.13
C LYS A 64 3.40 1.78 -2.78
N ILE A 65 3.60 2.82 -2.00
CA ILE A 65 2.56 3.80 -1.65
C ILE A 65 3.02 5.19 -2.05
N CYS A 66 2.08 6.09 -2.30
CA CYS A 66 2.34 7.50 -2.59
C CYS A 66 1.31 8.39 -1.87
N PRO A 67 1.66 9.66 -1.60
CA PRO A 67 0.70 10.64 -1.10
C PRO A 67 -0.48 10.77 -2.07
N SER A 68 -1.70 10.67 -1.56
CA SER A 68 -2.94 10.82 -2.32
C SER A 68 -3.75 12.00 -1.81
N THR A 69 -4.44 12.69 -2.71
CA THR A 69 -5.38 13.78 -2.41
C THR A 69 -6.84 13.31 -2.36
N SER A 70 -7.06 11.99 -2.24
CA SER A 70 -8.40 11.39 -2.16
C SER A 70 -9.20 11.94 -0.97
N SER A 71 -10.50 12.16 -1.17
CA SER A 71 -11.44 12.53 -0.11
C SER A 71 -11.82 11.34 0.79
N ALA A 72 -11.47 10.12 0.37
CA ALA A 72 -11.74 8.89 1.11
C ALA A 72 -10.54 8.50 1.98
N GLY A 73 -10.80 8.06 3.20
CA GLY A 73 -9.80 7.55 4.12
C GLY A 73 -10.33 6.36 4.92
N ALA A 74 -9.49 5.35 5.13
CA ALA A 74 -9.79 4.18 5.94
C ALA A 74 -8.96 4.19 7.24
N LEU A 75 -9.46 3.47 8.25
CA LEU A 75 -8.78 3.35 9.53
C LEU A 75 -7.55 2.45 9.43
N VAL A 76 -6.44 2.86 10.06
CA VAL A 76 -5.25 2.01 10.28
C VAL A 76 -5.42 1.27 11.61
N ILE A 77 -5.26 -0.05 11.59
CA ILE A 77 -5.38 -0.92 12.77
C ILE A 77 -4.01 -1.54 13.08
N ILE A 78 -3.59 -1.48 14.34
CA ILE A 78 -2.34 -2.05 14.86
C ILE A 78 -2.74 -3.04 15.97
N TYR A 79 -2.16 -4.25 15.94
CA TYR A 79 -2.43 -5.35 16.89
C TYR A 79 -1.18 -5.71 17.69
#